data_AF-A0AAW0BED2-F1
#
_entry.id   AF-A0AAW0BED2-F1
#
_cell.length_a   1.000
_cell.length_b   1.000
_cell.length_c   1.000
_cell.angle_alpha   90.00
_cell.angle_beta   90.00
_cell.angle_gamma   90.00
#
_symmetry.space_group_name_H-M   'P 1'
#
loop_
_entity.id
_entity.type
_entity.pdbx_description
1 polymer ?
#
loop_
_entity_poly.entity_id
_entity_poly.type
_entity_poly.pdbx_seq_one_letter_code
_entity_poly.pdbx_strand_id
1 'polypeptide(L)'
;MSEPGIVVHPNLTNEVVEFWGFKYREAKQENETLQTRIVENDKFLQEVITSSRNEMKIMQQKLDAYHAENANLLSEIGRLGAERAALHTQLQLSYSQALSLAPEADRQRRAAIVDLFKAQPIVDYLLNETPPDLSFLSARDLASTLRRVSRRFSLPLYFNPCPPNAMPLRVEGPCQPGYWFYPLNLQMESPFELIVEAEPNKWTYFGRYITCAFSGYEMKLSEWMTLDEESKTIFCSRVANQRSGGRQASLPTQVHIRQRYDSGLWNIPSYTLQCVGYDSELCNALAAAAVRLACGHAESIERQAEVASISRQSSLSQLGKRRRTETPPTCGDQSTKVETSGFPDVENIRVDERTELIGQNEYP
;
A
#
# COMPACT_ATOMS: atom_id res chain seq x y z
N MET A 1 -63.30 75.77 68.02
CA MET A 1 -63.73 74.36 67.83
C MET A 1 -62.81 73.54 68.70
N SER A 2 -63.35 73.11 69.84
CA SER A 2 -62.59 72.45 70.90
C SER A 2 -62.58 70.96 70.63
N GLU A 3 -61.38 70.38 70.55
CA GLU A 3 -61.22 68.93 70.46
C GLU A 3 -61.72 68.26 71.75
N PRO A 4 -62.43 67.12 71.66
CA PRO A 4 -62.91 66.40 72.82
C PRO A 4 -61.75 65.69 73.52
N GLY A 5 -61.58 65.99 74.80
CA GLY A 5 -60.63 65.33 75.68
C GLY A 5 -61.01 63.87 75.90
N ILE A 6 -60.13 62.97 75.49
CA ILE A 6 -60.23 61.53 75.76
C ILE A 6 -59.88 61.32 77.23
N VAL A 7 -60.85 60.85 78.02
CA VAL A 7 -60.66 60.45 79.42
C VAL A 7 -60.03 59.07 79.46
N VAL A 8 -58.79 58.97 79.95
CA VAL A 8 -58.05 57.71 80.11
C VAL A 8 -58.17 57.23 81.56
N HIS A 9 -58.67 56.01 81.76
CA HIS A 9 -58.80 55.38 83.08
C HIS A 9 -57.41 54.95 83.65
N PRO A 10 -57.08 55.30 84.91
CA PRO A 10 -55.73 55.16 85.49
C PRO A 10 -55.28 53.72 85.83
N ASN A 11 -56.15 52.72 85.71
CA ASN A 11 -55.77 51.30 85.84
C ASN A 11 -55.62 50.58 84.49
N LEU A 12 -56.07 51.18 83.38
CA LEU A 12 -55.84 50.66 82.02
C LEU A 12 -54.46 51.05 81.47
N THR A 13 -53.78 51.99 82.13
CA THR A 13 -52.53 52.58 81.65
C THR A 13 -51.32 51.68 81.83
N ASN A 14 -51.28 50.83 82.86
CA ASN A 14 -50.14 49.92 83.07
C ASN A 14 -50.17 48.72 82.13
N GLU A 15 -51.31 48.05 81.96
CA GLU A 15 -51.45 46.89 81.07
C GLU A 15 -51.19 47.27 79.60
N VAL A 16 -51.64 48.44 79.17
CA VAL A 16 -51.39 48.96 77.82
C VAL A 16 -49.90 49.27 77.62
N VAL A 17 -49.22 49.87 78.61
CA VAL A 17 -47.78 50.14 78.56
C VAL A 17 -46.96 48.84 78.56
N GLU A 18 -47.35 47.84 79.34
CA GLU A 18 -46.69 46.52 79.34
C GLU A 18 -46.89 45.77 78.01
N PHE A 19 -48.10 45.80 77.45
CA PHE A 19 -48.40 45.21 76.15
C PHE A 19 -47.60 45.87 75.02
N TRP A 20 -47.59 47.21 74.95
CA TRP A 20 -46.80 47.93 73.94
C TRP A 20 -45.29 47.78 74.17
N GLY A 21 -44.83 47.72 75.42
CA GLY A 21 -43.44 47.42 75.76
C GLY A 21 -43.02 46.02 75.34
N PHE A 22 -43.90 45.01 75.51
CA PHE A 22 -43.69 43.65 74.99
C PHE A 22 -43.62 43.64 73.46
N LYS A 23 -44.59 44.24 72.78
CA LYS A 23 -44.64 44.31 71.30
C LYS A 23 -43.43 45.05 70.71
N TYR A 24 -42.98 46.11 71.37
CA TYR A 24 -41.77 46.83 70.99
C TYR A 24 -40.52 45.95 71.13
N ARG A 25 -40.39 45.18 72.22
CA ARG A 25 -39.26 44.24 72.39
C ARG A 25 -39.26 43.14 71.33
N GLU A 26 -40.42 42.56 71.04
CA GLU A 26 -40.60 41.53 70.00
C GLU A 26 -40.20 42.06 68.62
N ALA A 27 -40.72 43.23 68.22
CA ALA A 27 -40.38 43.88 66.96
C ALA A 27 -38.89 44.29 66.88
N LYS A 28 -38.30 44.73 68.00
CA LYS A 28 -36.88 45.05 68.07
C LYS A 28 -36.01 43.79 67.88
N GLN A 29 -36.35 42.69 68.55
CA GLN A 29 -35.65 41.42 68.40
C GLN A 29 -35.77 40.86 66.98
N GLU A 30 -36.96 40.95 66.37
CA GLU A 30 -37.18 40.58 64.98
C GLU A 30 -36.32 41.43 64.03
N ASN A 31 -36.26 42.75 64.24
CA ASN A 31 -35.43 43.65 63.44
C ASN A 31 -33.93 43.33 63.61
N GLU A 32 -33.46 43.07 64.83
CA GLU A 32 -32.08 42.62 65.08
C GLU A 32 -31.78 41.30 64.35
N THR A 33 -32.72 40.35 64.35
CA THR A 33 -32.59 39.06 63.65
C THR A 33 -32.61 39.23 62.13
N LEU A 34 -33.39 40.17 61.60
CA LEU A 34 -33.39 40.49 60.18
C LEU A 34 -32.08 41.18 59.77
N GLN A 35 -31.55 42.07 60.60
CA GLN A 35 -30.27 42.72 60.37
C GLN A 35 -29.12 41.71 60.33
N THR A 36 -29.08 40.74 61.25
CA THR A 36 -28.04 39.69 61.19
C THR A 36 -28.16 38.83 59.94
N ARG A 37 -29.38 38.43 59.55
CA ARG A 37 -29.61 37.67 58.30
C ARG A 37 -29.20 38.46 57.05
N ILE A 38 -29.44 39.76 57.02
CA ILE A 38 -29.01 40.63 55.91
C ILE A 38 -27.48 40.62 55.82
N VAL A 39 -26.78 40.81 56.93
CA VAL A 39 -25.31 40.79 56.96
C VAL A 39 -24.74 39.42 56.55
N GLU A 40 -25.35 38.32 57.01
CA GLU A 40 -24.96 36.96 56.63
C GLU A 40 -25.18 36.69 55.14
N ASN A 41 -26.33 37.10 54.59
CA ASN A 41 -26.61 36.99 53.16
C ASN A 41 -25.67 37.84 52.32
N ASP A 42 -25.37 39.07 52.74
CA ASP A 42 -24.42 39.94 52.04
C ASP A 42 -23.03 39.31 52.02
N LYS A 43 -22.58 38.72 53.14
CA LYS A 43 -21.32 38.00 53.20
C LYS A 43 -21.31 36.80 52.25
N PHE A 44 -22.37 35.99 52.27
CA PHE A 44 -22.51 34.84 51.37
C PHE A 44 -22.50 35.27 49.90
N LEU A 45 -23.24 36.32 49.53
CA LEU A 45 -23.25 36.85 48.16
C LEU A 45 -21.87 37.37 47.75
N GLN A 46 -21.12 38.01 48.65
CA GLN A 46 -19.73 38.41 48.38
C GLN A 46 -18.81 37.21 48.16
N GLU A 47 -18.94 36.14 48.94
CA GLU A 47 -18.19 34.90 48.74
C GLU A 47 -18.53 34.26 47.38
N VAL A 48 -19.80 34.20 46.98
CA VAL A 48 -20.21 33.69 45.67
C VAL A 48 -19.68 34.56 44.53
N ILE A 49 -19.79 35.89 44.63
CA ILE A 49 -19.29 36.82 43.61
C ILE A 49 -17.78 36.70 43.47
N THR A 50 -17.04 36.58 44.57
CA THR A 50 -15.59 36.43 44.55
C THR A 50 -15.17 35.07 43.98
N SER A 51 -15.85 33.98 44.35
CA SER A 51 -15.61 32.65 43.77
C SER A 51 -15.84 32.65 42.26
N SER A 52 -17.00 33.15 41.81
CA SER A 52 -17.34 33.22 40.39
C SER A 52 -16.36 34.09 39.59
N ARG A 53 -15.91 35.22 40.15
CA ARG A 53 -14.86 36.05 39.53
C ARG A 53 -13.53 35.32 39.40
N ASN A 54 -13.16 34.51 40.38
CA ASN A 54 -11.92 33.73 40.34
C ASN A 54 -12.02 32.61 39.30
N GLU A 55 -13.14 31.91 39.24
CA GLU A 55 -13.41 30.89 38.22
C GLU A 55 -13.36 31.47 36.81
N MET A 56 -14.00 32.62 36.57
CA MET A 56 -13.93 33.31 35.28
C MET A 56 -12.50 33.69 34.90
N LYS A 57 -11.68 34.16 35.85
CA LYS A 57 -10.26 34.45 35.59
C LYS A 57 -9.48 33.20 35.21
N ILE A 58 -9.70 32.08 35.90
CA ILE A 58 -9.04 30.80 35.61
C ILE A 58 -9.46 30.31 34.21
N MET A 59 -10.75 30.39 33.88
CA MET A 59 -11.25 29.99 32.56
C MET A 59 -10.69 30.86 31.45
N GLN A 60 -10.59 32.18 31.68
CA GLN A 60 -9.96 33.08 30.71
C GLN A 60 -8.49 32.74 30.48
N GLN A 61 -7.72 32.50 31.56
CA GLN A 61 -6.32 32.09 31.43
C GLN A 61 -6.15 30.78 30.68
N LYS A 62 -7.04 29.80 30.90
CA LYS A 62 -7.04 28.54 30.14
C LYS A 62 -7.34 28.78 28.67
N LEU A 63 -8.34 29.60 28.36
CA LEU A 63 -8.70 29.94 26.99
C LEU A 63 -7.54 30.62 26.26
N ASP A 64 -6.88 31.58 26.90
CA ASP A 64 -5.71 32.27 26.34
C ASP A 64 -4.55 31.30 26.10
N ALA A 65 -4.30 30.36 27.03
CA ALA A 65 -3.30 29.32 26.87
C ALA A 65 -3.61 28.38 25.68
N TYR A 66 -4.87 27.94 25.54
CA TYR A 66 -5.30 27.13 24.39
C TYR A 66 -5.16 27.88 23.07
N HIS A 67 -5.48 29.18 23.03
CA HIS A 67 -5.29 29.99 21.83
C HIS A 67 -3.81 30.10 21.44
N ALA A 68 -2.92 30.29 22.43
CA ALA A 68 -1.47 30.32 22.19
C ALA A 68 -0.94 28.96 21.68
N GLU A 69 -1.37 27.85 22.28
CA GLU A 69 -1.00 26.50 21.84
C GLU A 69 -1.50 26.22 20.41
N ASN A 70 -2.76 26.57 20.11
CA ASN A 70 -3.33 26.39 18.78
C ASN A 70 -2.56 27.22 17.72
N ALA A 71 -2.20 28.46 18.05
CA ALA A 71 -1.36 29.28 17.17
C ALA A 71 0.02 28.64 16.90
N ASN A 72 0.64 28.05 17.92
CA ASN A 72 1.91 27.34 17.78
C ASN A 72 1.77 26.07 16.92
N LEU A 73 0.72 25.27 17.12
CA LEU A 73 0.47 24.07 16.32
C LEU A 73 0.19 24.41 14.85
N LEU A 74 -0.59 25.46 14.58
CA LEU A 74 -0.84 25.94 13.22
C LEU A 74 0.46 26.38 12.53
N SER A 75 1.35 27.07 13.25
CA SER A 75 2.68 27.45 12.75
C SER A 75 3.53 26.21 12.41
N GLU A 76 3.54 25.21 13.30
CA GLU A 76 4.31 23.97 13.10
C GLU A 76 3.78 23.13 11.93
N ILE A 77 2.45 23.02 11.77
CA ILE A 77 1.82 22.37 10.62
C ILE A 77 2.21 23.09 9.33
N GLY A 78 2.20 24.43 9.31
CA GLY A 78 2.65 25.22 8.17
C GLY A 78 4.11 24.95 7.81
N ARG A 79 4.99 24.89 8.81
CA ARG A 79 6.42 24.60 8.65
C ARG A 79 6.65 23.19 8.08
N LEU A 80 6.04 22.17 8.68
CA LEU A 80 6.14 20.79 8.23
C LEU A 80 5.53 20.59 6.83
N GLY A 81 4.45 21.31 6.53
CA GLY A 81 3.84 21.33 5.20
C GLY A 81 4.80 21.87 4.13
N ALA A 82 5.47 22.99 4.41
CA ALA A 82 6.48 23.56 3.53
C ALA A 82 7.70 22.64 3.35
N GLU A 83 8.18 22.02 4.43
CA GLU A 83 9.29 21.06 4.40
C GLU A 83 8.95 19.83 3.54
N ARG A 84 7.76 19.25 3.74
CA ARG A 84 7.27 18.12 2.93
C ARG A 84 7.17 18.50 1.45
N ALA A 85 6.65 19.68 1.12
CA ALA A 85 6.55 20.15 -0.25
C ALA A 85 7.94 20.28 -0.90
N ALA A 86 8.91 20.87 -0.20
CA ALA A 86 10.28 20.99 -0.69
C ALA A 86 10.95 19.63 -0.93
N LEU A 87 10.83 18.70 0.02
CA LEU A 87 11.36 17.34 -0.13
C LEU A 87 10.70 16.58 -1.27
N HIS A 88 9.39 16.75 -1.47
CA HIS A 88 8.68 16.15 -2.58
C HIS A 88 9.20 16.66 -3.94
N THR A 89 9.38 17.97 -4.09
CA THR A 89 10.00 18.56 -5.29
C THR A 89 11.40 18.03 -5.52
N GLN A 90 12.23 17.92 -4.48
CA GLN A 90 13.57 17.37 -4.59
C GLN A 90 13.57 15.90 -5.04
N LEU A 91 12.64 15.09 -4.52
CA LEU A 91 12.49 13.69 -4.92
C LEU A 91 12.06 13.57 -6.39
N GLN A 92 11.10 14.39 -6.82
CA GLN A 92 10.67 14.44 -8.23
C GLN A 92 11.81 14.84 -9.18
N LEU A 93 12.62 15.83 -8.80
CA LEU A 93 13.80 16.24 -9.56
C LEU A 93 14.83 15.11 -9.63
N SER A 94 15.11 14.44 -8.51
CA SER A 94 16.06 13.32 -8.47
C SER A 94 15.58 12.14 -9.32
N TYR A 95 14.27 11.85 -9.30
CA TYR A 95 13.68 10.80 -10.11
C TYR A 95 13.72 11.13 -11.61
N SER A 96 13.42 12.37 -12.01
CA SER A 96 13.51 12.78 -13.41
C SER A 96 14.95 12.74 -13.94
N GLN A 97 15.92 13.12 -13.11
CA GLN A 97 17.34 12.95 -13.41
C GLN A 97 17.71 11.48 -13.61
N ALA A 98 17.28 10.59 -12.71
CA ALA A 98 17.52 9.15 -12.84
C ALA A 98 16.94 8.59 -14.15
N LEU A 99 15.70 8.94 -14.50
CA LEU A 99 15.07 8.55 -15.76
C LEU A 99 15.83 9.05 -16.99
N SER A 100 16.43 10.24 -16.94
CA SER A 100 17.24 10.77 -18.05
C SER A 100 18.61 10.10 -18.20
N LEU A 101 19.20 9.67 -17.08
CA LEU A 101 20.55 9.08 -17.03
C LEU A 101 20.56 7.57 -17.24
N ALA A 102 19.47 6.87 -16.92
CA ALA A 102 19.38 5.42 -17.09
C ALA A 102 19.58 4.97 -18.57
N PRO A 103 18.95 5.60 -19.58
CA PRO A 103 19.19 5.27 -20.98
C PRO A 103 20.63 5.53 -21.43
N GLU A 104 21.30 6.53 -20.85
CA GLU A 104 22.70 6.81 -21.18
C GLU A 104 23.63 5.67 -20.74
N ALA A 105 23.43 5.15 -19.53
CA ALA A 105 24.16 3.97 -19.06
C ALA A 105 23.90 2.74 -19.95
N ASP A 106 22.65 2.53 -20.38
CA ASP A 106 22.27 1.46 -21.32
C ASP A 106 22.98 1.62 -22.68
N ARG A 107 22.99 2.83 -23.25
CA ARG A 107 23.70 3.13 -24.50
C ARG A 107 25.19 2.86 -24.40
N GLN A 108 25.83 3.29 -23.32
CA GLN A 108 27.26 3.05 -23.11
C GLN A 108 27.59 1.57 -23.05
N ARG A 109 26.76 0.77 -22.35
CA ARG A 109 26.91 -0.70 -22.33
C ARG A 109 26.70 -1.33 -23.70
N ARG A 110 25.66 -0.93 -24.43
CA ARG A 110 25.41 -1.44 -25.79
C ARG A 110 26.56 -1.14 -26.74
N ALA A 111 27.07 0.09 -26.73
CA ALA A 111 28.22 0.48 -27.52
C ALA A 111 29.44 -0.39 -27.19
N ALA A 112 29.70 -0.63 -25.89
CA ALA A 112 30.79 -1.49 -25.45
C ALA A 112 30.60 -2.97 -25.85
N ILE A 113 29.37 -3.49 -25.86
CA ILE A 113 29.05 -4.85 -26.32
C ILE A 113 29.26 -4.97 -27.83
N VAL A 114 28.73 -4.03 -28.60
CA VAL A 114 29.00 -3.95 -30.05
C VAL A 114 30.51 -3.90 -30.27
N ASP A 115 31.23 -3.14 -29.45
CA ASP A 115 32.67 -3.02 -29.55
C ASP A 115 33.44 -4.31 -29.22
N LEU A 116 32.96 -5.06 -28.23
CA LEU A 116 33.55 -6.32 -27.80
C LEU A 116 33.32 -7.46 -28.80
N PHE A 117 32.19 -7.43 -29.51
CA PHE A 117 31.77 -8.51 -30.40
C PHE A 117 31.76 -8.13 -31.89
N LYS A 118 32.42 -7.02 -32.31
CA LYS A 118 32.46 -6.45 -33.69
C LYS A 118 32.71 -7.45 -34.83
N ALA A 119 33.23 -8.64 -34.54
CA ALA A 119 33.74 -9.58 -35.53
C ALA A 119 33.06 -10.96 -35.50
N GLN A 120 32.01 -11.16 -34.70
CA GLN A 120 31.32 -12.45 -34.73
C GLN A 120 30.36 -12.49 -35.92
N PRO A 121 30.51 -13.45 -36.86
CA PRO A 121 29.49 -13.67 -37.86
C PRO A 121 28.19 -13.96 -37.10
N ILE A 122 27.15 -13.18 -37.39
CA ILE A 122 25.79 -13.51 -36.98
C ILE A 122 25.58 -14.95 -37.45
N VAL A 123 25.09 -15.81 -36.55
CA VAL A 123 24.77 -17.18 -36.94
C VAL A 123 23.64 -17.08 -37.97
N ASP A 124 24.01 -17.11 -39.26
CA ASP A 124 23.15 -16.86 -40.43
C ASP A 124 21.89 -17.73 -40.47
N TYR A 125 21.87 -18.80 -39.67
CA TYR A 125 20.80 -19.79 -39.62
C TYR A 125 19.42 -19.22 -39.22
N LEU A 126 19.36 -18.03 -38.60
CA LEU A 126 18.09 -17.39 -38.19
C LEU A 126 17.60 -16.25 -39.09
N LEU A 127 18.32 -15.89 -40.17
CA LEU A 127 17.90 -14.77 -41.03
C LEU A 127 16.55 -14.99 -41.73
N ASN A 128 16.06 -16.24 -41.79
CA ASN A 128 14.85 -16.60 -42.52
C ASN A 128 13.71 -17.16 -41.65
N GLU A 129 13.94 -17.48 -40.37
CA GLU A 129 12.92 -18.11 -39.52
C GLU A 129 12.81 -17.39 -38.18
N THR A 130 11.64 -16.79 -37.93
CA THR A 130 11.27 -16.30 -36.59
C THR A 130 11.16 -17.51 -35.66
N PRO A 131 11.83 -17.50 -34.49
CA PRO A 131 11.69 -18.59 -33.54
C PRO A 131 10.21 -18.80 -33.17
N PRO A 132 9.77 -20.05 -32.99
CA PRO A 132 8.40 -20.33 -32.58
C PRO A 132 8.13 -19.73 -31.20
N ASP A 133 6.97 -19.08 -31.05
CA ASP A 133 6.48 -18.62 -29.75
C ASP A 133 6.10 -19.82 -28.89
N LEU A 134 6.74 -19.94 -27.73
CA LEU A 134 6.50 -21.02 -26.78
C LEU A 134 5.56 -20.51 -25.68
N SER A 135 4.30 -20.94 -25.67
CA SER A 135 3.34 -20.55 -24.62
C SER A 135 3.22 -21.64 -23.55
N PHE A 136 3.60 -21.33 -22.32
CA PHE A 136 3.43 -22.22 -21.16
C PHE A 136 3.55 -21.47 -19.82
N LEU A 137 2.85 -21.97 -18.80
CA LEU A 137 2.77 -21.34 -17.46
C LEU A 137 3.99 -21.59 -16.57
N SER A 138 4.69 -22.70 -16.78
CA SER A 138 5.70 -23.20 -15.85
C SER A 138 6.90 -23.77 -16.58
N ALA A 139 8.05 -23.13 -16.43
CA ALA A 139 9.33 -23.62 -16.93
C ALA A 139 9.67 -25.01 -16.38
N ARG A 140 9.23 -25.33 -15.16
CA ARG A 140 9.42 -26.65 -14.54
C ARG A 140 8.65 -27.73 -15.29
N ASP A 141 7.42 -27.44 -15.69
CA ASP A 141 6.56 -28.40 -16.41
C ASP A 141 7.09 -28.62 -17.83
N LEU A 142 7.56 -27.55 -18.49
CA LEU A 142 8.24 -27.66 -19.77
C LEU A 142 9.50 -28.53 -19.66
N ALA A 143 10.38 -28.26 -18.69
CA ALA A 143 11.59 -29.05 -18.49
C ALA A 143 11.27 -30.54 -18.24
N SER A 144 10.20 -30.83 -17.49
CA SER A 144 9.75 -32.21 -17.25
C SER A 144 9.23 -32.89 -18.52
N THR A 145 8.51 -32.15 -19.37
CA THR A 145 7.95 -32.64 -20.63
C THR A 145 9.06 -32.83 -21.67
N LEU A 146 10.01 -31.90 -21.73
CA LEU A 146 11.14 -31.94 -22.63
C LEU A 146 12.01 -33.18 -22.41
N ARG A 147 12.25 -33.59 -21.15
CA ARG A 147 12.95 -34.86 -20.81
C ARG A 147 12.26 -36.11 -21.37
N ARG A 148 10.94 -36.05 -21.61
CA ARG A 148 10.17 -37.15 -22.24
C ARG A 148 10.27 -37.10 -23.76
N VAL A 149 10.36 -35.90 -24.33
CA VAL A 149 10.44 -35.66 -25.78
C VAL A 149 11.84 -35.96 -26.30
N SER A 150 12.88 -35.59 -25.57
CA SER A 150 14.27 -35.83 -25.97
C SER A 150 15.17 -36.03 -24.75
N ARG A 151 16.05 -37.04 -24.83
CA ARG A 151 17.08 -37.35 -23.82
C ARG A 151 18.45 -36.77 -24.16
N ARG A 152 18.57 -36.00 -25.25
CA ARG A 152 19.86 -35.70 -25.89
C ARG A 152 20.50 -34.38 -25.51
N PHE A 153 19.83 -33.53 -24.74
CA PHE A 153 20.37 -32.21 -24.39
C PHE A 153 21.41 -32.33 -23.28
N SER A 154 22.67 -32.06 -23.60
CA SER A 154 23.81 -32.15 -22.68
C SER A 154 24.04 -30.85 -21.89
N LEU A 155 23.50 -29.73 -22.37
CA LEU A 155 23.72 -28.41 -21.75
C LEU A 155 22.60 -28.01 -20.79
N PRO A 156 22.92 -27.21 -19.76
CA PRO A 156 21.93 -26.68 -18.85
C PRO A 156 20.99 -25.70 -19.57
N LEU A 157 19.69 -25.82 -19.30
CA LEU A 157 18.67 -24.88 -19.76
C LEU A 157 18.49 -23.79 -18.72
N TYR A 158 18.61 -22.53 -19.13
CA TYR A 158 18.39 -21.37 -18.27
C TYR A 158 17.14 -20.61 -18.73
N PHE A 159 16.15 -20.54 -17.84
CA PHE A 159 14.91 -19.81 -18.07
C PHE A 159 15.00 -18.46 -17.36
N ASN A 160 14.99 -17.38 -18.13
CA ASN A 160 14.97 -16.02 -17.62
C ASN A 160 13.55 -15.45 -17.72
N PRO A 161 12.81 -15.31 -16.60
CA PRO A 161 11.45 -14.77 -16.64
C PRO A 161 11.47 -13.26 -16.93
N CYS A 162 10.31 -12.70 -17.27
CA CYS A 162 10.19 -11.27 -17.46
C CYS A 162 10.22 -10.53 -16.10
N PRO A 163 10.59 -9.24 -16.06
CA PRO A 163 10.31 -8.40 -14.89
C PRO A 163 8.83 -8.52 -14.49
N PRO A 164 8.51 -8.55 -13.18
CA PRO A 164 9.39 -8.25 -12.05
C PRO A 164 10.21 -9.45 -11.51
N ASN A 165 10.06 -10.63 -12.10
CA ASN A 165 10.65 -11.86 -11.58
C ASN A 165 12.14 -12.04 -11.91
N ALA A 166 12.74 -11.16 -12.70
CA ALA A 166 14.17 -11.15 -12.98
C ALA A 166 14.70 -9.73 -13.13
N MET A 167 16.02 -9.62 -12.98
CA MET A 167 16.73 -8.39 -13.33
C MET A 167 16.74 -8.19 -14.86
N PRO A 168 16.90 -6.95 -15.34
CA PRO A 168 16.86 -6.67 -16.77
C PRO A 168 17.89 -7.49 -17.57
N LEU A 169 17.40 -8.10 -18.65
CA LEU A 169 18.18 -8.74 -19.70
C LEU A 169 18.13 -7.84 -20.93
N ARG A 170 19.28 -7.57 -21.55
CA ARG A 170 19.42 -6.69 -22.71
C ARG A 170 20.12 -7.43 -23.83
N VAL A 171 19.31 -8.02 -24.70
CA VAL A 171 19.72 -8.72 -25.92
C VAL A 171 18.76 -8.28 -27.03
N GLU A 172 19.27 -7.95 -28.21
CA GLU A 172 18.46 -7.39 -29.30
C GLU A 172 17.60 -8.44 -30.00
N GLY A 173 18.03 -9.70 -29.95
CA GLY A 173 17.27 -10.82 -30.47
C GLY A 173 17.98 -12.16 -30.26
N PRO A 174 17.39 -13.26 -30.75
CA PRO A 174 18.02 -14.57 -30.74
C PRO A 174 19.38 -14.52 -31.44
N CYS A 175 20.32 -15.29 -30.91
CA CYS A 175 21.70 -15.39 -31.37
C CYS A 175 22.52 -14.09 -31.37
N GLN A 176 22.03 -13.02 -30.74
CA GLN A 176 22.76 -11.76 -30.65
C GLN A 176 23.50 -11.65 -29.31
N PRO A 177 24.68 -11.02 -29.27
CA PRO A 177 25.33 -10.72 -28.01
C PRO A 177 24.51 -9.70 -27.20
N GLY A 178 24.77 -9.65 -25.91
CA GLY A 178 24.11 -8.70 -25.01
C GLY A 178 24.71 -8.70 -23.62
N TYR A 179 23.91 -8.30 -22.63
CA TYR A 179 24.28 -8.33 -21.23
C TYR A 179 23.06 -8.48 -20.34
N TRP A 180 23.31 -8.82 -19.08
CA TRP A 180 22.31 -8.91 -18.03
C TRP A 180 22.92 -8.60 -16.68
N PHE A 181 22.06 -8.54 -15.66
CA PHE A 181 22.48 -8.25 -14.29
C PHE A 181 22.19 -9.43 -13.38
N TYR A 182 23.20 -9.82 -12.60
CA TYR A 182 23.07 -10.80 -11.53
C TYR A 182 22.43 -12.15 -11.94
N PRO A 183 22.99 -12.88 -12.94
CA PRO A 183 22.55 -14.23 -13.25
C PRO A 183 22.73 -15.15 -12.03
N LEU A 184 21.68 -15.86 -11.66
CA LEU A 184 21.68 -16.73 -10.49
C LEU A 184 22.09 -18.15 -10.88
N ASN A 185 22.93 -18.77 -10.06
CA ASN A 185 23.28 -20.19 -10.16
C ASN A 185 23.86 -20.61 -11.52
N LEU A 186 24.39 -19.66 -12.29
CA LEU A 186 25.12 -19.95 -13.52
C LEU A 186 26.60 -20.04 -13.23
N GLN A 187 27.21 -21.12 -13.71
CA GLN A 187 28.65 -21.25 -13.74
C GLN A 187 29.19 -20.32 -14.83
N MET A 188 30.09 -19.41 -14.44
CA MET A 188 30.74 -18.50 -15.38
C MET A 188 31.52 -19.30 -16.44
N GLU A 189 31.61 -18.74 -17.65
CA GLU A 189 32.40 -19.31 -18.76
C GLU A 189 31.93 -20.70 -19.26
N SER A 190 30.81 -21.21 -18.74
CA SER A 190 30.23 -22.48 -19.17
C SER A 190 29.06 -22.24 -20.12
N PRO A 191 28.95 -22.98 -21.25
CA PRO A 191 27.85 -22.81 -22.18
C PRO A 191 26.52 -23.29 -21.58
N PHE A 192 25.46 -22.53 -21.85
CA PHE A 192 24.09 -22.86 -21.46
C PHE A 192 23.10 -22.45 -22.55
N GLU A 193 21.91 -23.03 -22.53
CA GLU A 193 20.83 -22.72 -23.46
C GLU A 193 19.91 -21.68 -22.82
N LEU A 194 19.74 -20.53 -23.45
CA LEU A 194 18.97 -19.41 -22.91
C LEU A 194 17.55 -19.39 -23.47
N ILE A 195 16.56 -19.45 -22.59
CA ILE A 195 15.14 -19.27 -22.88
C ILE A 195 14.65 -18.05 -22.11
N VAL A 196 14.05 -17.08 -22.80
CA VAL A 196 13.64 -15.80 -22.23
C VAL A 196 12.14 -15.66 -22.33
N GLU A 197 11.51 -15.20 -21.26
CA GLU A 197 10.11 -14.77 -21.27
C GLU A 197 10.03 -13.31 -21.72
N ALA A 198 9.51 -13.07 -22.94
CA ALA A 198 9.36 -11.72 -23.49
C ALA A 198 8.07 -11.05 -22.98
N GLU A 199 7.00 -11.83 -22.85
CA GLU A 199 5.72 -11.45 -22.26
C GLU A 199 5.28 -12.54 -21.28
N PRO A 200 4.38 -12.24 -20.31
CA PRO A 200 3.92 -13.24 -19.36
C PRO A 200 3.46 -14.54 -20.04
N ASN A 201 4.11 -15.65 -19.70
CA ASN A 201 3.93 -17.00 -20.22
C ASN A 201 4.29 -17.21 -21.70
N LYS A 202 4.90 -16.21 -22.37
CA LYS A 202 5.43 -16.33 -23.74
C LYS A 202 6.95 -16.36 -23.70
N TRP A 203 7.49 -17.51 -24.06
CA TRP A 203 8.90 -17.81 -24.01
C TRP A 203 9.48 -17.95 -25.40
N THR A 204 10.73 -17.53 -25.55
CA THR A 204 11.48 -17.60 -26.79
C THR A 204 12.85 -18.20 -26.51
N TYR A 205 13.28 -19.13 -27.34
CA TYR A 205 14.63 -19.68 -27.27
C TYR A 205 15.60 -18.72 -27.96
N PHE A 206 16.57 -18.20 -27.20
CA PHE A 206 17.51 -17.20 -27.68
C PHE A 206 18.79 -17.80 -28.25
N GLY A 207 19.08 -19.09 -27.98
CA GLY A 207 20.30 -19.76 -28.41
C GLY A 207 21.20 -20.21 -27.26
N ARG A 208 22.43 -20.58 -27.61
CA ARG A 208 23.47 -21.04 -26.68
C ARG A 208 24.40 -19.89 -26.34
N TYR A 209 24.56 -19.63 -25.04
CA TYR A 209 25.34 -18.51 -24.54
C TYR A 209 26.44 -18.94 -23.58
N ILE A 210 27.47 -18.10 -23.53
CA ILE A 210 28.45 -18.07 -22.44
C ILE A 210 28.33 -16.71 -21.76
N THR A 211 28.43 -16.70 -20.43
CA THR A 211 28.42 -15.46 -19.64
C THR A 211 29.74 -15.23 -18.95
N CYS A 212 30.20 -13.97 -18.98
CA CYS A 212 31.45 -13.51 -18.37
C CYS A 212 31.20 -12.20 -17.61
N ALA A 213 32.04 -11.89 -16.62
CA ALA A 213 31.93 -10.64 -15.87
C ALA A 213 32.15 -9.42 -16.79
N PHE A 214 31.28 -8.40 -16.68
CA PHE A 214 31.38 -7.17 -17.46
C PHE A 214 31.82 -6.00 -16.58
N SER A 215 33.08 -6.05 -16.17
CA SER A 215 33.66 -5.09 -15.21
C SER A 215 33.67 -3.65 -15.75
N GLY A 216 33.36 -2.68 -14.88
CA GLY A 216 33.25 -1.25 -15.24
C GLY A 216 31.90 -0.86 -15.84
N TYR A 217 31.06 -1.85 -16.14
CA TYR A 217 29.73 -1.69 -16.71
C TYR A 217 28.63 -2.16 -15.74
N GLU A 218 28.88 -2.09 -14.44
CA GLU A 218 27.89 -2.36 -13.40
C GLU A 218 26.64 -1.47 -13.59
N MET A 219 25.49 -1.95 -13.09
CA MET A 219 24.26 -1.16 -13.11
C MET A 219 24.49 0.17 -12.41
N LYS A 220 24.15 1.27 -13.07
CA LYS A 220 24.26 2.60 -12.46
C LYS A 220 23.09 2.84 -11.51
N LEU A 221 23.30 3.69 -10.51
CA LEU A 221 22.25 4.03 -9.53
C LEU A 221 21.01 4.59 -10.21
N SER A 222 21.16 5.40 -11.27
CA SER A 222 20.04 5.91 -12.07
C SER A 222 19.14 4.78 -12.58
N GLU A 223 19.72 3.71 -13.11
CA GLU A 223 18.96 2.57 -13.61
C GLU A 223 18.30 1.78 -12.50
N TRP A 224 19.03 1.55 -11.40
CA TRP A 224 18.48 0.92 -10.21
C TRP A 224 17.23 1.68 -9.76
N MET A 225 17.30 3.01 -9.64
CA MET A 225 16.16 3.83 -9.21
C MET A 225 14.95 3.71 -10.14
N THR A 226 15.15 3.45 -11.44
CA THR A 226 14.07 3.27 -12.42
C THR A 226 13.44 1.88 -12.46
N LEU A 227 14.00 0.90 -11.74
CA LEU A 227 13.35 -0.41 -11.62
C LEU A 227 12.06 -0.29 -10.82
N ASP A 228 11.11 -1.19 -11.10
CA ASP A 228 9.92 -1.34 -10.29
C ASP A 228 10.28 -1.87 -8.89
N GLU A 229 9.46 -1.52 -7.89
CA GLU A 229 9.71 -1.87 -6.49
C GLU A 229 9.62 -3.38 -6.21
N GLU A 230 8.89 -4.12 -7.04
CA GLU A 230 8.74 -5.58 -6.91
C GLU A 230 10.04 -6.29 -7.32
N SER A 231 10.59 -6.01 -8.51
CA SER A 231 11.90 -6.52 -8.99
C SER A 231 12.99 -6.31 -7.94
N LYS A 232 13.01 -5.08 -7.44
CA LYS A 232 13.87 -4.56 -6.40
C LYS A 232 13.78 -5.36 -5.10
N THR A 233 12.57 -5.59 -4.60
CA THR A 233 12.30 -6.38 -3.39
C THR A 233 12.70 -7.83 -3.57
N ILE A 234 12.29 -8.45 -4.69
CA ILE A 234 12.60 -9.84 -5.00
C ILE A 234 14.13 -10.02 -5.12
N PHE A 235 14.84 -9.10 -5.78
CA PHE A 235 16.29 -9.11 -5.86
C PHE A 235 16.96 -9.02 -4.48
N CYS A 236 16.59 -8.04 -3.65
CA CYS A 236 17.19 -7.89 -2.32
C CYS A 236 16.93 -9.10 -1.42
N SER A 237 15.73 -9.69 -1.48
CA SER A 237 15.38 -10.93 -0.79
C SER A 237 16.30 -12.10 -1.22
N ARG A 238 16.51 -12.28 -2.53
CA ARG A 238 17.41 -13.30 -3.06
C ARG A 238 18.86 -13.12 -2.57
N VAL A 239 19.39 -11.90 -2.67
CA VAL A 239 20.75 -11.58 -2.20
C VAL A 239 20.88 -11.86 -0.70
N ALA A 240 19.86 -11.51 0.09
CA ALA A 240 19.83 -11.77 1.53
C ALA A 240 19.87 -13.27 1.85
N ASN A 241 19.06 -14.06 1.14
CA ASN A 241 18.99 -15.52 1.32
C ASN A 241 20.32 -16.19 0.93
N GLN A 242 20.96 -15.72 -0.15
CA GLN A 242 22.26 -16.24 -0.57
C GLN A 242 23.34 -15.99 0.49
N ARG A 243 23.38 -14.79 1.07
CA ARG A 243 24.31 -14.45 2.17
C ARG A 243 24.02 -15.21 3.45
N SER A 244 22.78 -15.64 3.64
CA SER A 244 22.35 -16.43 4.80
C SER A 244 22.55 -17.94 4.60
N GLY A 245 23.32 -18.36 3.58
CA GLY A 245 23.60 -19.77 3.31
C GLY A 245 22.36 -20.55 2.85
N GLY A 246 21.43 -19.89 2.15
CA GLY A 246 20.19 -20.49 1.65
C GLY A 246 19.04 -20.53 2.66
N ARG A 247 19.24 -20.08 3.89
CA ARG A 247 18.14 -19.84 4.85
C ARG A 247 17.40 -18.56 4.50
N GLN A 248 16.10 -18.53 4.80
CA GLN A 248 15.29 -17.31 4.64
C GLN A 248 15.86 -16.21 5.54
N ALA A 249 16.31 -15.12 4.92
CA ALA A 249 16.88 -13.99 5.61
C ALA A 249 15.79 -13.19 6.33
N SER A 250 16.13 -12.64 7.49
CA SER A 250 15.22 -11.78 8.26
C SER A 250 14.88 -10.49 7.50
N LEU A 251 13.68 -9.95 7.74
CA LEU A 251 13.24 -8.69 7.12
C LEU A 251 14.21 -7.52 7.37
N PRO A 252 14.78 -7.31 8.58
CA PRO A 252 15.78 -6.27 8.79
C PRO A 252 17.02 -6.42 7.90
N THR A 253 17.44 -7.66 7.63
CA THR A 253 18.58 -7.94 6.73
C THR A 253 18.25 -7.53 5.29
N GLN A 254 17.04 -7.84 4.83
CA GLN A 254 16.58 -7.47 3.49
C GLN A 254 16.49 -5.95 3.34
N VAL A 255 15.95 -5.24 4.35
CA VAL A 255 15.89 -3.76 4.38
C VAL A 255 17.29 -3.14 4.40
N HIS A 256 18.23 -3.71 5.16
CA HIS A 256 19.61 -3.21 5.17
C HIS A 256 20.29 -3.38 3.80
N ILE A 257 20.14 -4.55 3.17
CA ILE A 257 20.67 -4.81 1.83
C ILE A 257 20.06 -3.84 0.82
N ARG A 258 18.75 -3.63 0.92
CA ARG A 258 18.01 -2.68 0.10
C ARG A 258 18.59 -1.26 0.20
N GLN A 259 18.74 -0.76 1.42
CA GLN A 259 19.31 0.55 1.69
C GLN A 259 20.70 0.74 1.07
N ARG A 260 21.54 -0.31 1.06
CA ARG A 260 22.88 -0.26 0.45
C ARG A 260 22.84 -0.08 -1.06
N TYR A 261 21.89 -0.69 -1.76
CA TYR A 261 21.70 -0.49 -3.19
C TYR A 261 21.05 0.86 -3.50
N ASP A 262 20.04 1.27 -2.71
CA ASP A 262 19.36 2.57 -2.89
C ASP A 262 20.31 3.77 -2.66
N SER A 263 21.30 3.61 -1.79
CA SER A 263 22.33 4.63 -1.54
C SER A 263 23.50 4.58 -2.53
N GLY A 264 23.54 3.59 -3.44
CA GLY A 264 24.67 3.37 -4.34
C GLY A 264 25.95 2.91 -3.63
N LEU A 265 25.87 2.48 -2.37
CA LEU A 265 27.01 1.92 -1.65
C LEU A 265 27.41 0.56 -2.23
N TRP A 266 26.45 -0.20 -2.75
CA TRP A 266 26.70 -1.45 -3.46
C TRP A 266 26.30 -1.33 -4.92
N ASN A 267 27.13 -1.92 -5.77
CA ASN A 267 26.88 -2.02 -7.20
C ASN A 267 26.27 -3.38 -7.54
N ILE A 268 25.42 -3.40 -8.55
CA ILE A 268 24.88 -4.65 -9.09
C ILE A 268 25.78 -5.07 -10.25
N PRO A 269 26.42 -6.26 -10.16
CA PRO A 269 27.34 -6.72 -11.18
C PRO A 269 26.61 -6.94 -12.50
N SER A 270 27.27 -6.55 -13.58
CA SER A 270 26.84 -6.82 -14.95
C SER A 270 27.68 -7.93 -15.55
N TYR A 271 27.08 -8.69 -16.46
CA TYR A 271 27.74 -9.79 -17.14
C TYR A 271 27.41 -9.72 -18.62
N THR A 272 28.41 -10.01 -19.46
CA THR A 272 28.23 -10.13 -20.90
C THR A 272 27.51 -11.44 -21.20
N LEU A 273 26.79 -11.45 -22.32
CA LEU A 273 26.19 -12.61 -22.93
C LEU A 273 26.75 -12.74 -24.33
N GLN A 274 27.60 -13.74 -24.53
CA GLN A 274 28.16 -14.06 -25.84
C GLN A 274 27.38 -15.23 -26.43
N CYS A 275 26.79 -15.03 -27.60
CA CYS A 275 26.21 -16.13 -28.37
C CYS A 275 27.33 -17.01 -28.94
N VAL A 276 27.24 -18.32 -28.70
CA VAL A 276 28.20 -19.31 -29.21
C VAL A 276 27.56 -20.36 -30.12
N GLY A 277 26.24 -20.28 -30.32
CA GLY A 277 25.54 -21.16 -31.25
C GLY A 277 24.03 -21.16 -31.06
N TYR A 278 23.36 -22.00 -31.83
CA TYR A 278 21.92 -22.21 -31.78
C TYR A 278 21.61 -23.69 -32.01
N ASP A 279 20.80 -24.29 -31.16
CA ASP A 279 20.38 -25.68 -31.28
C ASP A 279 18.95 -25.75 -31.85
N SER A 280 18.85 -26.00 -33.15
CA SER A 280 17.55 -26.10 -33.84
C SER A 280 16.74 -27.33 -33.41
N GLU A 281 17.40 -28.44 -33.04
CA GLU A 281 16.72 -29.62 -32.52
C GLU A 281 16.08 -29.32 -31.15
N LEU A 282 16.79 -28.61 -30.29
CA LEU A 282 16.25 -28.14 -29.01
C LEU A 282 15.09 -27.18 -29.22
N CYS A 283 15.20 -26.21 -30.12
CA CYS A 283 14.12 -25.28 -30.44
C CYS A 283 12.84 -26.04 -30.85
N ASN A 284 12.97 -26.98 -31.78
CA ASN A 284 11.85 -27.82 -32.24
C ASN A 284 11.29 -28.70 -31.12
N ALA A 285 12.14 -29.24 -30.24
CA ALA A 285 11.70 -30.04 -29.10
C ALA A 285 10.98 -29.19 -28.04
N LEU A 286 11.43 -27.96 -27.80
CA LEU A 286 10.76 -26.99 -26.93
C LEU A 286 9.38 -26.63 -27.48
N ALA A 287 9.27 -26.36 -28.78
CA ALA A 287 8.00 -26.11 -29.46
C ALA A 287 7.04 -27.30 -29.33
N ALA A 288 7.52 -28.52 -29.60
CA ALA A 288 6.73 -29.73 -29.45
C ALA A 288 6.28 -29.98 -27.99
N ALA A 289 7.14 -29.69 -27.01
CA ALA A 289 6.81 -29.80 -25.59
C ALA A 289 5.77 -28.76 -25.16
N ALA A 290 5.88 -27.51 -25.63
CA ALA A 290 4.92 -26.45 -25.36
C ALA A 290 3.53 -26.79 -25.93
N VAL A 291 3.46 -27.29 -27.17
CA VAL A 291 2.19 -27.76 -27.78
C VAL A 291 1.56 -28.88 -26.96
N ARG A 292 2.36 -29.86 -26.49
CA ARG A 292 1.86 -30.95 -25.64
C ARG A 292 1.30 -30.45 -24.31
N LEU A 293 1.96 -29.47 -23.70
CA LEU A 293 1.43 -28.84 -22.50
C LEU A 293 0.10 -28.14 -22.79
N ALA A 294 0.01 -27.35 -23.85
CA ALA A 294 -1.23 -26.67 -24.22
C ALA A 294 -2.39 -27.66 -24.46
N CYS A 295 -2.16 -28.74 -25.22
CA CYS A 295 -3.17 -29.79 -25.46
C CYS A 295 -3.58 -30.51 -24.17
N GLY A 296 -2.60 -30.86 -23.31
CA GLY A 296 -2.90 -31.53 -22.03
C GLY A 296 -3.73 -30.69 -21.08
N HIS A 297 -3.55 -29.35 -21.08
CA HIS A 297 -4.40 -28.44 -20.31
C HIS A 297 -5.81 -28.38 -20.88
N ALA A 298 -5.98 -28.33 -22.20
CA ALA A 298 -7.30 -28.32 -22.84
C ALA A 298 -8.10 -29.61 -22.52
N GLU A 299 -7.46 -30.77 -22.64
CA GLU A 299 -8.10 -32.06 -22.32
C GLU A 299 -8.46 -32.18 -20.82
N SER A 300 -7.63 -31.62 -19.92
CA SER A 300 -7.91 -31.64 -18.48
C SER A 300 -9.08 -30.72 -18.11
N ILE A 301 -9.19 -29.55 -18.76
CA ILE A 301 -10.31 -28.63 -18.54
C ILE A 301 -11.62 -29.25 -19.05
N GLU A 302 -11.60 -29.88 -20.21
CA GLU A 302 -12.78 -30.53 -20.79
C GLU A 302 -13.27 -31.70 -19.90
N ARG A 303 -12.36 -32.54 -19.40
CA ARG A 303 -12.71 -33.61 -18.44
C ARG A 303 -13.26 -33.08 -17.13
N GLN A 304 -12.74 -31.96 -16.62
CA GLN A 304 -13.27 -31.34 -15.40
C GLN A 304 -14.66 -30.74 -15.63
N ALA A 305 -14.91 -30.14 -16.80
CA ALA A 305 -16.23 -29.65 -17.18
C ALA A 305 -17.23 -30.80 -17.33
N GLU A 306 -16.81 -31.93 -17.92
CA GLU A 306 -17.63 -33.14 -18.04
C GLU A 306 -18.00 -33.71 -16.66
N VAL A 307 -17.02 -33.89 -15.76
CA VAL A 307 -17.28 -34.36 -14.38
C VAL A 307 -18.19 -33.39 -13.61
N ALA A 308 -18.00 -32.07 -13.77
CA ALA A 308 -18.86 -31.07 -13.13
C ALA A 308 -20.30 -31.10 -13.67
N SER A 309 -20.48 -31.34 -14.97
CA SER A 309 -21.81 -31.48 -15.58
C SER A 309 -22.54 -32.75 -15.12
N ILE A 310 -21.84 -33.88 -15.01
CA ILE A 310 -22.38 -35.14 -14.48
C ILE A 310 -22.75 -34.97 -13.00
N SER A 311 -21.93 -34.25 -12.22
CA SER A 311 -22.23 -33.92 -10.83
C SER A 311 -23.49 -33.06 -10.69
N ARG A 312 -23.66 -32.01 -11.52
CA ARG A 312 -24.88 -31.17 -11.53
C ARG A 312 -26.14 -31.93 -11.94
N GLN A 313 -26.06 -32.83 -12.92
CA GLN A 313 -27.19 -33.70 -13.30
C GLN A 313 -27.55 -34.70 -12.18
N SER A 314 -26.55 -35.17 -11.43
CA SER A 314 -26.75 -36.02 -10.26
C SER A 314 -27.39 -35.26 -9.08
N SER A 315 -27.06 -33.97 -8.90
CA SER A 315 -27.71 -33.12 -7.88
C SER A 315 -29.17 -32.76 -8.23
N LEU A 316 -29.47 -32.50 -9.51
CA LEU A 316 -30.84 -32.22 -9.96
C LEU A 316 -31.76 -33.45 -9.87
N SER A 317 -31.22 -34.65 -10.13
CA SER A 317 -31.96 -35.90 -9.95
C SER A 317 -32.19 -36.28 -8.47
N GLN A 318 -31.40 -35.75 -7.53
CA GLN A 318 -31.65 -35.87 -6.08
C GLN A 318 -32.67 -34.84 -5.56
N LEU A 319 -32.74 -33.63 -6.14
CA LEU A 319 -33.82 -32.67 -5.83
C LEU A 319 -35.20 -33.11 -6.36
N GLY A 320 -35.25 -33.95 -7.39
CA GLY A 320 -36.49 -34.53 -7.94
C GLY A 320 -37.19 -35.56 -7.03
N LYS A 321 -36.60 -35.96 -5.90
CA LYS A 321 -37.18 -36.94 -4.97
C LYS A 321 -37.67 -36.38 -3.62
N ARG A 322 -37.55 -35.06 -3.39
CA ARG A 322 -38.11 -34.40 -2.20
C ARG A 322 -38.89 -33.14 -2.59
N ARG A 323 -40.09 -33.33 -3.14
CA ARG A 323 -41.21 -32.36 -3.08
C ARG A 323 -42.46 -33.00 -3.72
N ARG A 324 -43.18 -33.77 -2.91
CA ARG A 324 -44.61 -34.00 -3.08
C ARG A 324 -45.23 -33.56 -1.75
N THR A 325 -46.37 -32.88 -1.86
CA THR A 325 -47.14 -32.16 -0.82
C THR A 325 -46.53 -30.82 -0.38
N GLU A 326 -46.94 -29.71 -1.01
CA GLU A 326 -47.98 -28.84 -0.45
C GLU A 326 -48.36 -27.68 -1.41
N THR A 327 -49.59 -27.23 -1.22
CA THR A 327 -50.46 -26.36 -2.03
C THR A 327 -50.00 -24.90 -2.17
N PRO A 328 -50.51 -24.18 -3.20
CA PRO A 328 -50.16 -22.79 -3.48
C PRO A 328 -51.04 -21.80 -2.68
N PRO A 329 -50.50 -20.62 -2.34
CA PRO A 329 -51.33 -19.43 -2.36
C PRO A 329 -50.73 -18.32 -3.23
N THR A 330 -51.61 -17.87 -4.12
CA THR A 330 -52.00 -16.47 -4.33
C THR A 330 -50.97 -15.45 -4.84
N CYS A 331 -51.34 -14.95 -6.02
CA CYS A 331 -50.87 -13.75 -6.70
C CYS A 331 -50.81 -12.53 -5.77
N GLY A 332 -49.69 -11.81 -5.81
CA GLY A 332 -49.50 -10.51 -5.18
C GLY A 332 -48.44 -9.73 -5.96
N ASP A 333 -48.91 -8.76 -6.74
CA ASP A 333 -48.13 -7.68 -7.31
C ASP A 333 -47.29 -6.99 -6.22
N GLN A 334 -46.01 -6.74 -6.50
CA GLN A 334 -45.38 -5.45 -6.20
C GLN A 334 -43.99 -5.29 -6.82
N SER A 335 -43.85 -4.12 -7.44
CA SER A 335 -42.66 -3.37 -7.84
C SER A 335 -41.41 -3.61 -6.98
N THR A 336 -40.24 -3.70 -7.64
CA THR A 336 -39.00 -3.04 -7.16
C THR A 336 -37.94 -3.03 -8.27
N LYS A 337 -37.60 -1.82 -8.73
CA LYS A 337 -36.31 -1.52 -9.35
C LYS A 337 -35.24 -1.70 -8.28
N VAL A 338 -34.22 -2.51 -8.56
CA VAL A 338 -32.97 -2.54 -7.79
C VAL A 338 -31.82 -2.37 -8.78
N GLU A 339 -31.11 -1.27 -8.57
CA GLU A 339 -29.86 -0.91 -9.20
C GLU A 339 -28.77 -1.91 -8.81
N THR A 340 -28.01 -2.35 -9.81
CA THR A 340 -26.80 -3.14 -9.61
C THR A 340 -25.64 -2.22 -9.30
N SER A 341 -25.15 -2.33 -8.07
CA SER A 341 -23.79 -1.95 -7.68
C SER A 341 -22.87 -3.16 -7.84
N GLY A 342 -21.61 -2.92 -8.21
CA GLY A 342 -20.58 -3.96 -8.28
C GLY A 342 -19.33 -3.54 -9.06
N PHE A 343 -18.58 -2.56 -8.54
CA PHE A 343 -17.14 -2.36 -8.83
C PHE A 343 -16.29 -3.47 -8.16
N PRO A 344 -15.05 -3.73 -8.64
CA PRO A 344 -13.86 -3.06 -8.09
C PRO A 344 -12.96 -2.46 -9.22
N ASP A 345 -12.56 -1.20 -9.11
CA ASP A 345 -11.30 -0.67 -8.55
C ASP A 345 -10.04 -1.04 -9.36
N VAL A 346 -9.42 -0.04 -10.02
CA VAL A 346 -8.04 0.47 -9.75
C VAL A 346 -7.90 1.89 -10.36
N GLU A 347 -7.88 2.87 -9.45
CA GLU A 347 -7.03 4.06 -9.34
C GLU A 347 -6.68 4.90 -10.59
N ASN A 348 -7.41 6.01 -10.75
CA ASN A 348 -6.85 7.26 -11.24
C ASN A 348 -6.60 8.18 -10.03
N ILE A 349 -5.33 8.51 -9.78
CA ILE A 349 -4.92 9.47 -8.76
C ILE A 349 -5.35 10.86 -9.23
N ARG A 350 -6.51 11.33 -8.77
CA ARG A 350 -6.88 12.75 -8.74
C ARG A 350 -6.78 13.21 -7.31
N VAL A 351 -5.80 14.09 -7.06
CA VAL A 351 -5.66 14.83 -5.81
C VAL A 351 -6.65 15.97 -5.88
N ASP A 352 -7.82 15.81 -5.24
CA ASP A 352 -8.75 16.91 -5.01
C ASP A 352 -8.33 17.67 -3.74
N GLU A 353 -7.93 18.92 -3.95
CA GLU A 353 -7.88 19.96 -2.93
C GLU A 353 -9.30 20.26 -2.44
N ARG A 354 -9.59 19.97 -1.18
CA ARG A 354 -10.67 20.65 -0.46
C ARG A 354 -10.26 21.00 0.96
N THR A 355 -9.84 22.25 1.08
CA THR A 355 -9.85 23.03 2.30
C THR A 355 -11.29 23.33 2.71
N GLU A 356 -11.50 23.42 4.03
CA GLU A 356 -12.44 24.32 4.72
C GLU A 356 -13.93 23.88 4.90
N LEU A 357 -14.31 23.53 6.14
CA LEU A 357 -15.00 24.42 7.12
C LEU A 357 -15.60 23.63 8.30
N ILE A 358 -15.32 24.12 9.53
CA ILE A 358 -16.23 24.27 10.70
C ILE A 358 -16.95 22.98 11.16
N GLY A 359 -16.65 22.37 12.31
CA GLY A 359 -16.67 22.95 13.65
C GLY A 359 -18.08 22.88 14.25
N GLN A 360 -18.41 21.84 15.03
CA GLN A 360 -19.41 21.95 16.10
C GLN A 360 -19.22 20.85 17.14
N ASN A 361 -19.03 21.33 18.37
CA ASN A 361 -19.07 20.60 19.63
C ASN A 361 -20.42 19.90 19.81
N GLU A 362 -20.41 18.73 20.45
CA GLU A 362 -21.40 18.39 21.47
C GLU A 362 -20.82 17.26 22.36
N TYR A 363 -20.51 17.62 23.60
CA TYR A 363 -20.39 16.69 24.73
C TYR A 363 -21.61 16.91 25.64
N PRO A 364 -22.03 15.88 26.36
CA PRO A 364 -21.87 15.91 27.81
C PRO A 364 -20.79 14.96 28.33
#